data_AF-A0A950CUA4-F1
#
_entry.id   AF-A0A950CUA4-F1
#
_cell.length_a   1.000
_cell.length_b   1.000
_cell.length_c   1.000
_cell.angle_alpha   90.00
_cell.angle_beta   90.00
_cell.angle_gamma   90.00
#
_symmetry.space_group_name_H-M   'P 1'
#
loop_
_entity.id
_entity.type
_entity.pdbx_description
1 polymer ?
#
loop_
_entity_poly.entity_id
_entity_poly.type
_entity_poly.pdbx_seq_one_letter_code
_entity_poly.pdbx_strand_id
1 'polypeptide(L)' 'MEKAKQDNTYTDLEGRTHFDIEALLRDPKVQETIRKVSRITEQARKRGGMSFLRYRKPD' A
#
# COMPACT_ATOMS: atom_id res chain seq x y z
N MET A 1 28.13 -12.46 -16.66
CA MET A 1 27.87 -11.96 -15.30
C MET A 1 26.40 -12.20 -15.00
N GLU A 2 26.09 -13.32 -14.35
CA GLU A 2 24.73 -13.58 -13.86
C GLU A 2 24.46 -12.62 -12.69
N LYS A 3 23.49 -11.72 -12.84
CA LYS A 3 22.98 -10.94 -11.71
C LYS A 3 22.21 -11.92 -10.82
N ALA A 4 22.75 -12.20 -9.64
CA ALA A 4 22.00 -12.85 -8.58
C ALA A 4 20.65 -12.13 -8.46
N LYS A 5 19.55 -12.86 -8.63
CA LYS A 5 18.22 -12.38 -8.24
C LYS A 5 18.33 -12.12 -6.75
N GLN A 6 18.55 -10.86 -6.37
CA GLN A 6 18.46 -10.47 -4.98
C GLN A 6 17.02 -10.76 -4.56
N ASP A 7 16.87 -11.63 -3.56
CA ASP A 7 15.57 -11.85 -2.95
C ASP A 7 15.12 -10.50 -2.38
N ASN A 8 14.03 -9.94 -2.93
CA ASN A 8 13.52 -8.60 -2.61
C ASN A 8 12.90 -8.52 -1.21
N THR A 9 13.24 -9.48 -0.33
CA THR A 9 12.59 -9.69 0.95
C THR A 9 13.56 -10.38 1.90
N TYR A 10 13.74 -9.84 3.10
CA TYR A 10 14.46 -10.50 4.19
C TYR A 10 13.71 -10.33 5.50
N THR A 11 13.82 -11.30 6.39
CA THR A 11 13.28 -11.20 7.76
C THR A 11 14.43 -10.84 8.69
N ASP A 12 14.25 -9.80 9.50
CA ASP A 12 15.24 -9.42 10.51
C ASP A 12 15.21 -10.34 11.75
N LEU A 13 16.16 -10.14 12.66
CA LEU A 13 16.26 -10.91 13.91
C LEU A 13 15.08 -10.66 14.87
N GLU A 14 14.30 -9.60 14.65
CA GLU A 14 13.08 -9.30 15.40
C GLU A 14 11.83 -9.95 14.76
N GLY A 15 12.00 -10.71 13.67
CA GLY A 15 10.92 -11.36 12.95
C GLY A 15 10.14 -10.44 12.02
N ARG A 16 10.61 -9.22 11.73
CA ARG A 16 9.97 -8.30 10.78
C ARG A 16 10.45 -8.59 9.38
N THR A 17 9.50 -8.76 8.47
CA THR A 17 9.80 -8.91 7.04
C THR A 17 9.97 -7.54 6.40
N HIS A 18 11.17 -7.26 5.93
CA HIS A 18 11.52 -6.08 5.16
C HIS A 18 11.37 -6.39 3.68
N PHE A 19 10.72 -5.48 2.97
CA PHE A 19 10.52 -5.56 1.53
C PHE A 19 11.22 -4.38 0.88
N ASP A 20 11.85 -4.62 -0.26
CA ASP A 20 12.22 -3.52 -1.15
C ASP A 20 10.95 -2.89 -1.72
N ILE A 21 10.63 -1.69 -1.23
CA ILE A 21 9.44 -0.94 -1.62
C ILE A 21 9.47 -0.61 -3.12
N GLU A 22 10.63 -0.29 -3.69
CA GLU A 22 10.72 0.02 -5.12
C GLU A 22 10.44 -1.21 -5.98
N ALA A 23 10.98 -2.37 -5.59
CA ALA A 23 10.70 -3.63 -6.27
C ALA A 23 9.22 -4.01 -6.15
N LEU A 24 8.64 -3.87 -4.96
CA LEU A 24 7.23 -4.16 -4.69
C LEU A 24 6.30 -3.25 -5.50
N LEU A 25 6.60 -1.96 -5.59
CA LEU A 25 5.82 -1.01 -6.38
C LEU A 25 5.95 -1.22 -7.89
N ARG A 26 7.01 -1.87 -8.38
CA ARG A 26 7.14 -2.25 -9.80
C ARG A 26 6.39 -3.52 -10.15
N ASP A 27 5.95 -4.31 -9.17
CA ASP A 27 5.20 -5.53 -9.39
C ASP A 27 3.82 -5.23 -10.04
N PRO A 28 3.49 -5.84 -11.20
CA PRO A 28 2.23 -5.59 -11.89
C PRO A 28 0.97 -5.91 -11.07
N LYS A 29 1.02 -6.95 -10.22
CA LYS A 29 -0.09 -7.38 -9.37
C LYS A 29 -0.29 -6.41 -8.21
N VAL A 30 0.80 -5.89 -7.64
CA VAL A 30 0.74 -4.84 -6.61
C VAL A 30 0.13 -3.57 -7.20
N GLN A 31 0.58 -3.14 -8.38
CA GLN A 31 0.02 -1.98 -9.10
C GLN A 31 -1.48 -2.15 -9.39
N GLU A 32 -1.90 -3.33 -9.85
CA GLU A 32 -3.31 -3.63 -10.08
C GLU A 32 -4.13 -3.57 -8.78
N THR A 33 -3.59 -4.10 -7.69
CA THR A 33 -4.23 -4.08 -6.37
C THR A 33 -4.40 -2.66 -5.86
N ILE A 34 -3.36 -1.83 -5.95
CA ILE A 34 -3.40 -0.42 -5.58
C ILE A 34 -4.50 0.29 -6.39
N ARG A 35 -4.55 0.09 -7.72
CA ARG A 35 -5.59 0.69 -8.57
C ARG A 35 -7.01 0.28 -8.17
N LYS A 36 -7.22 -1.00 -7.81
CA LYS A 36 -8.53 -1.49 -7.34
C LYS A 36 -8.93 -0.80 -6.03
N VAL A 37 -8.02 -0.73 -5.06
CA VAL A 37 -8.25 -0.07 -3.77
C VAL A 37 -8.52 1.43 -3.96
N SER A 38 -7.74 2.11 -4.80
CA SER A 38 -7.97 3.53 -5.14
C SER A 38 -9.36 3.73 -5.75
N ARG A 39 -9.79 2.86 -6.67
CA ARG A 39 -11.13 2.95 -7.27
C ARG A 39 -12.25 2.76 -6.24
N ILE A 40 -12.10 1.78 -5.34
CA ILE A 40 -13.08 1.53 -4.27
C ILE A 40 -13.15 2.72 -3.31
N THR A 41 -12.00 3.25 -2.90
CA THR A 41 -11.94 4.40 -1.99
C THR A 41 -12.51 5.67 -2.62
N GLU A 42 -12.25 5.92 -3.91
CA GLU A 42 -12.88 7.03 -4.65
C GLU A 42 -14.40 6.86 -4.77
N GLN A 43 -14.87 5.65 -5.07
CA GLN A 43 -16.31 5.36 -5.12
C GLN A 43 -16.96 5.54 -3.75
N ALA A 44 -16.30 5.09 -2.68
CA ALA A 44 -16.76 5.28 -1.30
C ALA A 44 -16.81 6.77 -0.92
N ARG A 45 -15.83 7.57 -1.34
CA ARG A 45 -15.84 9.04 -1.16
C ARG A 45 -17.00 9.69 -1.93
N LYS A 46 -17.23 9.29 -3.19
CA LYS A 46 -18.27 9.86 -4.07
C LYS A 46 -19.69 9.46 -3.67
N ARG A 47 -19.89 8.29 -3.04
CA ARG A 47 -21.21 7.79 -2.61
C ARG A 47 -21.75 8.39 -1.31
N GLY A 48 -21.05 9.33 -0.68
CA GLY A 48 -21.60 10.17 0.37
C GLY A 48 -21.73 9.50 1.75
N GLY A 49 -20.64 9.51 2.53
CA GLY A 49 -20.73 9.12 3.94
C GLY A 49 -19.44 9.12 4.74
N MET A 50 -18.26 9.06 4.11
CA MET A 50 -16.99 9.25 4.82
C MET A 50 -16.49 10.68 4.67
N SER A 51 -17.21 11.61 5.29
CA SER A 51 -16.53 12.75 5.88
C SER A 51 -15.65 12.18 6.99
N PHE A 52 -14.34 12.06 6.75
CA PHE A 52 -13.38 11.92 7.83
C PHE A 52 -13.79 12.92 8.91
N LEU A 53 -14.12 12.40 10.10
CA LEU A 53 -14.47 13.12 11.32
C LEU A 53 -14.04 14.58 11.21
N ARG A 54 -14.97 15.48 10.84
CA ARG A 54 -14.70 16.91 10.97
C ARG A 54 -14.41 17.09 12.45
N TYR A 55 -13.21 17.61 12.77
CA TYR A 55 -12.81 17.95 14.12
C TYR A 55 -13.98 18.66 14.80
N ARG A 56 -14.63 17.98 15.75
CA ARG A 56 -15.67 18.60 16.57
C ARG A 56 -14.93 19.66 17.38
N LYS A 57 -15.22 20.94 17.13
CA LYS A 57 -14.71 22.01 17.98
C LYS A 57 -15.11 21.65 19.42
N PRO A 58 -14.18 21.71 20.39
CA PRO A 58 -14.57 21.59 21.79
C PRO A 58 -15.43 22.82 22.11
N ASP A 59 -16.68 22.56 22.49
CA ASP A 59 -17.55 23.55 23.12
C ASP A 59 -16.99 23.89 24.52
#